data_AF-A0A5J4PRD6-F1
#
_entry.id   AF-A0A5J4PRD6-F1
#
_cell.length_a   1.000
_cell.length_b   1.000
_cell.length_c   1.000
_cell.angle_alpha   90.00
_cell.angle_beta   90.00
_cell.angle_gamma   90.00
#
_symmetry.space_group_name_H-M   'P 1'
#
loop_
_entity.id
_entity.type
_entity.pdbx_description
1 polymer ?
#
loop_
_entity_poly.entity_id
_entity_poly.type
_entity_poly.pdbx_seq_one_letter_code
_entity_poly.pdbx_strand_id
1 'polypeptide(L)'
;MKKYFFLFFLTTTIAHTQNINYSPAYFGPNANPVPPFTDATIPVKTTFQLSANYFFGYGDQTGNANLTTEIPFITGRVSFKACWPIIERHQVTE
;
A
#
# COMPACT_ATOMS: atom_id res chain seq x y z
N MET A 1 13.89 -40.42 -9.63
CA MET A 1 14.18 -39.13 -10.30
C MET A 1 12.88 -38.44 -10.75
N LYS A 2 12.02 -38.00 -9.82
CA LYS A 2 10.68 -37.49 -10.20
C LYS A 2 10.02 -36.60 -9.12
N LYS A 3 10.79 -35.75 -8.44
CA LYS A 3 10.25 -34.85 -7.39
C LYS A 3 10.53 -33.36 -7.57
N TYR A 4 11.40 -32.99 -8.52
CA TYR A 4 11.78 -31.58 -8.73
C TYR A 4 11.07 -30.92 -9.93
N PHE A 5 10.27 -31.65 -10.70
CA PHE A 5 9.61 -31.11 -11.90
C PHE A 5 8.42 -30.18 -11.58
N PHE A 6 7.82 -30.32 -10.39
CA PHE A 6 6.67 -29.50 -9.99
C PHE A 6 7.05 -28.07 -9.57
N LEU A 7 8.33 -27.85 -9.21
CA LEU A 7 8.80 -26.53 -8.77
C LEU A 7 9.10 -25.55 -9.92
N PHE A 8 9.12 -26.02 -11.17
CA PHE A 8 9.47 -25.20 -12.33
C PHE A 8 8.26 -24.53 -12.99
N PHE A 9 7.03 -24.92 -12.64
CA PHE A 9 5.81 -24.39 -13.26
C PHE A 9 5.19 -23.19 -12.51
N LEU A 10 5.75 -22.76 -11.38
CA LEU A 10 5.18 -21.68 -10.55
C LEU A 10 5.83 -20.30 -10.79
N THR A 11 6.67 -20.15 -11.81
CA THR A 11 7.41 -18.89 -12.07
C THR A 11 7.01 -18.17 -13.34
N THR A 12 5.98 -18.61 -14.06
CA THR A 12 5.37 -17.78 -15.10
C THR A 12 4.53 -16.68 -14.44
N THR A 13 5.21 -15.62 -14.02
CA THR A 13 4.60 -14.37 -13.60
C THR A 13 3.72 -13.85 -14.73
N ILE A 14 2.43 -13.76 -14.48
CA ILE A 14 1.50 -12.97 -15.28
C ILE A 14 1.93 -11.52 -15.09
N ALA A 15 2.78 -11.01 -15.98
CA ALA A 15 3.00 -9.58 -16.12
C ALA A 15 1.76 -9.00 -16.80
N HIS A 16 0.69 -8.83 -16.03
CA HIS A 16 -0.48 -8.09 -16.48
C HIS A 16 -0.06 -6.62 -16.61
N THR A 17 -0.10 -6.06 -17.82
CA THR A 17 -0.05 -4.61 -17.97
C THR A 17 -1.28 -4.06 -17.27
N GLN A 18 -1.09 -3.35 -16.16
CA GLN A 18 -2.16 -2.64 -15.50
C GLN A 18 -2.27 -1.28 -16.19
N ASN A 19 -3.40 -1.02 -16.86
CA ASN A 19 -3.78 0.36 -17.14
C ASN A 19 -4.14 0.98 -15.80
N ILE A 20 -3.20 1.71 -15.22
CA ILE A 20 -3.38 2.43 -13.96
C ILE A 20 -4.03 3.76 -14.31
N ASN A 21 -5.36 3.81 -14.24
CA ASN A 21 -6.07 5.08 -14.23
C ASN A 21 -5.88 5.69 -12.84
N TYR A 22 -5.12 6.77 -12.76
CA TYR A 22 -4.93 7.55 -11.53
C TYR A 22 -5.70 8.85 -11.62
N SER A 23 -6.27 9.31 -10.50
CA SER A 23 -6.90 10.63 -10.41
C SER A 23 -5.83 11.67 -10.05
N PRO A 24 -5.45 12.58 -10.97
CA PRO A 24 -4.48 13.63 -10.66
C PRO A 24 -5.00 14.58 -9.57
N ALA A 25 -6.32 14.74 -9.47
CA ALA A 25 -6.96 15.50 -8.41
C ALA A 25 -6.80 14.84 -7.03
N TYR A 26 -6.78 13.51 -6.97
CA TYR A 26 -6.56 12.75 -5.74
C TYR A 26 -5.08 12.71 -5.32
N PHE A 27 -4.19 12.38 -6.26
CA PHE A 27 -2.76 12.22 -5.97
C PHE A 27 -1.99 13.55 -5.97
N GLY A 28 -2.59 14.62 -6.51
CA GLY A 28 -1.95 15.90 -6.71
C GLY A 28 -0.86 15.88 -7.79
N PRO A 29 -0.23 17.04 -8.09
CA PRO A 29 0.78 17.15 -9.14
C PRO A 29 2.10 16.42 -8.83
N ASN A 30 2.30 15.97 -7.59
CA ASN A 30 3.49 15.20 -7.16
C ASN A 30 3.04 13.87 -6.53
N ALA A 31 2.58 12.96 -7.38
CA ALA A 31 2.00 11.66 -7.01
C ALA A 31 3.04 10.62 -6.54
N ASN A 32 4.25 11.02 -6.12
CA ASN A 32 5.20 10.08 -5.56
C ASN A 32 4.64 9.54 -4.23
N PRO A 33 4.70 8.22 -3.99
CA PRO A 33 4.25 7.64 -2.74
C PRO A 33 5.15 8.13 -1.60
N VAL A 34 4.69 9.19 -0.92
CA VAL A 34 5.33 9.70 0.28
C VAL A 34 4.71 8.95 1.47
N PRO A 35 5.51 8.35 2.36
CA PRO A 35 4.99 7.79 3.59
C PRO A 35 4.18 8.84 4.35
N PRO A 36 3.00 8.50 4.91
CA PRO A 36 2.26 9.44 5.72
C PRO A 36 3.15 9.93 6.87
N PHE A 37 3.24 11.25 7.03
CA PHE A 37 3.96 11.85 8.14
C PHE A 37 3.28 11.42 9.45
N THR A 38 3.97 10.64 10.25
CA THR A 38 3.56 10.36 11.62
C THR A 38 4.33 11.24 12.58
N ASP A 39 3.79 11.45 13.76
CA ASP A 39 4.58 11.91 14.90
C ASP A 39 5.81 10.99 15.05
N ALA A 40 6.97 11.57 15.36
CA ALA A 40 8.22 10.84 15.59
C ALA A 40 8.17 9.93 16.84
N THR A 41 7.03 9.89 17.53
CA THR A 41 6.74 8.97 18.64
C THR A 41 6.82 7.52 18.19
N ILE A 42 7.82 6.81 18.73
CA ILE A 42 8.01 5.36 18.51
C ILE A 42 7.18 4.58 19.53
N PRO A 43 6.33 3.63 19.09
CA PRO A 43 5.43 2.92 19.98
C PRO A 43 6.19 2.00 20.95
N VAL A 44 5.59 1.78 22.11
CA VAL A 44 6.17 0.90 23.15
C VAL A 44 5.92 -0.58 22.84
N LYS A 45 4.91 -0.87 22.02
CA LYS A 45 4.44 -2.21 21.66
C LYS A 45 4.15 -2.30 20.16
N THR A 46 4.12 -3.51 19.63
CA THR A 46 3.66 -3.75 18.25
C THR A 46 2.27 -3.18 18.06
N THR A 47 2.12 -2.34 17.05
CA THR A 47 0.88 -1.60 16.77
C THR A 47 0.41 -1.90 15.36
N PHE A 48 -0.90 -2.13 15.22
CA PHE A 48 -1.57 -2.30 13.94
C PHE A 48 -2.57 -1.16 13.77
N GLN A 49 -2.51 -0.50 12.62
CA GLN A 49 -3.39 0.61 12.28
C GLN A 49 -4.02 0.33 10.93
N LEU A 50 -5.36 0.30 10.92
CA LEU A 50 -6.14 0.29 9.68
C LEU A 50 -6.52 1.73 9.35
N SER A 51 -6.31 2.15 8.11
CA SER A 51 -6.66 3.50 7.65
C SER A 51 -7.30 3.42 6.28
N ALA A 52 -8.32 4.21 6.03
CA ALA A 52 -8.98 4.28 4.73
C ALA A 52 -9.18 5.75 4.33
N ASN A 53 -8.91 6.08 3.07
CA ASN A 53 -9.22 7.38 2.50
C ASN A 53 -10.19 7.19 1.36
N TYR A 54 -11.08 8.17 1.20
CA TYR A 54 -12.02 8.20 0.10
C TYR A 54 -12.12 9.63 -0.43
N PHE A 55 -12.06 9.77 -1.74
CA PHE A 55 -12.12 11.03 -2.46
C PHE A 55 -13.24 11.00 -3.50
N PHE A 56 -14.00 12.10 -3.54
CA PHE A 56 -15.05 12.37 -4.51
C PHE A 56 -14.73 13.70 -5.21
N GLY A 57 -14.56 13.64 -6.53
CA GLY A 57 -14.34 14.78 -7.42
C GLY A 57 -15.25 14.71 -8.64
N TYR A 58 -15.20 15.73 -9.48
CA TYR A 58 -15.98 15.75 -10.73
C TYR A 58 -15.49 14.66 -11.68
N GLY A 59 -16.25 13.56 -11.82
CA GLY A 59 -15.86 12.40 -12.60
C GLY A 59 -14.94 11.40 -11.89
N ASP A 60 -14.50 11.71 -10.66
CA ASP A 60 -13.48 10.94 -9.94
C ASP A 60 -14.02 10.39 -8.62
N GLN A 61 -13.90 9.07 -8.44
CA GLN A 61 -14.15 8.37 -7.19
C GLN A 61 -12.97 7.46 -6.91
N THR A 62 -12.15 7.83 -5.94
CA THR A 62 -10.97 7.05 -5.55
C THR A 62 -11.04 6.72 -4.07
N GLY A 63 -10.81 5.45 -3.74
CA GLY A 63 -10.71 5.00 -2.36
C GLY A 63 -9.49 4.09 -2.16
N ASN A 64 -8.85 4.21 -1.01
CA ASN A 64 -7.80 3.29 -0.59
C ASN A 64 -8.00 2.87 0.87
N ALA A 65 -7.53 1.68 1.20
CA ALA A 65 -7.37 1.21 2.56
C ALA A 65 -5.97 0.62 2.73
N ASN A 66 -5.34 0.99 3.83
CA ASN A 66 -3.98 0.64 4.18
C ASN A 66 -3.94 -0.02 5.55
N LEU A 67 -3.16 -1.08 5.67
CA LEU A 67 -2.76 -1.66 6.95
C LEU A 67 -1.32 -1.21 7.24
N THR A 68 -1.15 -0.46 8.33
CA THR A 68 0.16 -0.10 8.85
C THR A 68 0.49 -0.98 10.05
N THR A 69 1.63 -1.62 10.00
CA THR A 69 2.18 -2.42 11.11
C THR A 69 3.47 -1.77 11.58
N GLU A 70 3.60 -1.53 12.88
CA GLU A 70 4.80 -0.98 13.48
C GLU A 70 5.30 -1.88 14.61
N ILE A 71 6.54 -2.35 14.49
CA ILE A 71 7.18 -3.28 15.44
C ILE A 71 8.37 -2.55 16.07
N PRO A 72 8.33 -2.23 17.38
CA PRO A 72 9.48 -1.65 18.06
C PRO A 72 10.55 -2.73 18.31
N PHE A 73 11.76 -2.51 17.80
CA PHE A 73 12.93 -3.31 18.15
C PHE A 73 13.53 -2.85 19.48
N ILE A 74 13.56 -1.54 19.69
CA ILE A 74 13.92 -0.90 20.96
C ILE A 74 12.79 0.07 21.30
N THR A 75 12.04 -0.27 22.34
CA THR A 75 10.92 0.52 22.86
C THR A 75 11.24 2.01 22.92
N GLY A 76 10.48 2.83 22.19
CA GLY A 76 10.64 4.29 22.17
C GLY A 76 11.90 4.82 21.47
N ARG A 77 12.68 3.98 20.77
CA ARG A 77 13.95 4.40 20.12
C ARG A 77 14.12 3.91 18.69
N VAL A 78 13.76 2.67 18.40
CA VAL A 78 13.90 2.08 17.07
C VAL A 78 12.70 1.18 16.78
N SER A 79 12.00 1.45 15.69
CA SER A 79 10.92 0.61 15.16
C SER A 79 11.09 0.35 13.68
N PHE A 80 10.51 -0.76 13.23
CA PHE A 80 10.25 -1.03 11.82
C PHE A 80 8.77 -0.76 11.54
N LYS A 81 8.51 0.08 10.53
CA LYS A 81 7.15 0.45 10.11
C LYS A 81 6.95 -0.03 8.68
N ALA A 82 5.96 -0.88 8.49
CA ALA A 82 5.51 -1.34 7.18
C ALA A 82 4.09 -0.83 6.92
N CYS A 83 3.88 -0.23 5.75
CA CYS A 83 2.56 0.17 5.27
C CYS A 83 2.21 -0.67 4.05
N TRP A 84 1.05 -1.33 4.08
CA TRP A 84 0.56 -2.16 2.99
C TRP A 84 -0.77 -1.64 2.49
N PRO A 85 -0.92 -1.32 1.19
CA PRO A 85 -2.24 -1.14 0.60
C PRO A 85 -2.93 -2.49 0.55
N ILE A 86 -4.12 -2.57 1.14
CA ILE A 86 -4.93 -3.79 1.18
C ILE A 86 -6.13 -3.72 0.24
N ILE A 87 -6.62 -2.51 -0.05
CA ILE A 87 -7.72 -2.25 -0.98
C ILE A 87 -7.40 -0.95 -1.71
N GLU A 88 -7.43 -0.97 -3.04
CA GLU A 88 -7.33 0.22 -3.87
C GLU A 88 -8.43 0.16 -4.93
N ARG A 89 -9.18 1.26 -5.07
CA ARG A 89 -10.20 1.42 -6.10
C ARG A 89 -10.09 2.81 -6.70
N HIS A 90 -9.85 2.84 -8.01
CA HIS A 90 -9.82 4.07 -8.80
C HIS A 90 -10.92 4.00 -9.85
N GLN A 91 -11.87 4.94 -9.77
CA GLN A 91 -12.83 5.21 -10.82
C GLN A 91 -12.60 6.64 -11.25
N VAL A 92 -12.17 6.81 -12.49
CA VAL A 92 -11.75 8.08 -13.09
C VAL A 92 -12.48 8.15 -14.41
N THR A 93 -13.13 9.27 -14.70
CA THR A 93 -13.79 9.51 -15.99
C THR A 93 -12.77 10.23 -16.88
N GLU A 94 -12.52 9.69 -18.08
CA GLU A 94 -11.68 10.35 -19.10
C GLU A 94 -12.30 11.65 -19.61
#